data_AF-A0A9X5N5B4-F1
#
_entry.id   AF-A0A9X5N5B4-F1
#
_cell.length_a   1.000
_cell.length_b   1.000
_cell.length_c   1.000
_cell.angle_alpha   90.00
_cell.angle_beta   90.00
_cell.angle_gamma   90.00
#
_symmetry.space_group_name_H-M   'P 1'
#
loop_
_entity.id
_entity.type
_entity.pdbx_description
1 polymer ?
#
loop_
_entity_poly.entity_id
_entity_poly.type
_entity_poly.pdbx_seq_one_letter_code
_entity_poly.pdbx_strand_id
1 'polypeptide(L)'
;MKKAMLALAATSVIALSACGTSSSDKIVTSKAGDITKEEFYDQMKTQAGKQVLNNMVMEKVLIKNYKVEDKDVDKKFDEMKKQYGDQFDTLMKQQGIKEETIKNSVRAQLAQEKAVEQSITDKDVKAKFEDYKKEIKASHILVKDEETAKKVKDELAQGKSFEELAKQYSEDTGSKEKGGDLGFFGPGKMVKEFEEAAQKLKKGEVSEPVKTQFGYHIIKVTDNHADANFDKAKADIKKSLVQEKTQDAQFMNDLMMKEIKKADVKVDDKDLKDLFEEKKADAKKDEKK
;
A
#
# COMPACT_ATOMS: atom_id res chain seq x y z
N MET A 1 -59.60 8.93 -12.67
CA MET A 1 -60.03 9.53 -11.37
C MET A 1 -60.20 8.36 -10.40
N LYS A 2 -59.55 8.24 -9.24
CA LYS A 2 -59.24 9.24 -8.22
C LYS A 2 -57.96 8.84 -7.48
N LYS A 3 -57.15 9.84 -7.14
CA LYS A 3 -56.04 9.78 -6.20
C LYS A 3 -56.60 9.40 -4.82
N ALA A 4 -56.01 8.43 -4.13
CA ALA A 4 -56.20 8.25 -2.70
C ALA A 4 -54.90 8.66 -2.00
N MET A 5 -54.87 9.90 -1.53
CA MET A 5 -53.93 10.35 -0.51
C MET A 5 -54.24 9.57 0.77
N LEU A 6 -53.29 8.75 1.22
CA LEU A 6 -53.30 8.24 2.60
C LEU A 6 -52.58 9.27 3.46
N ALA A 7 -53.39 10.07 4.15
CA ALA A 7 -52.94 10.96 5.20
C ALA A 7 -52.36 10.14 6.36
N LEU A 8 -51.10 10.36 6.68
CA LEU A 8 -50.49 9.92 7.93
C LEU A 8 -51.13 10.75 9.06
N ALA A 9 -52.10 10.15 9.74
CA ALA A 9 -52.63 10.68 10.98
C ALA A 9 -51.58 10.49 12.07
N ALA A 10 -50.97 11.60 12.50
CA ALA A 10 -50.21 11.67 13.73
C ALA A 10 -51.18 11.53 14.91
N THR A 11 -51.28 10.34 15.48
CA THR A 11 -51.87 10.15 16.82
C THR A 11 -50.76 9.78 17.77
N SER A 12 -50.23 10.82 18.41
CA SER A 12 -49.53 10.75 19.68
C SER A 12 -50.45 10.11 20.73
N VAL A 13 -50.15 8.87 21.12
CA VAL A 13 -50.59 8.32 22.40
C VAL A 13 -49.35 8.13 23.25
N ILE A 14 -49.21 9.04 24.22
CA ILE A 14 -48.26 8.93 25.32
C ILE A 14 -48.76 7.79 26.20
N ALA A 15 -48.07 6.66 26.19
CA ALA A 15 -48.13 5.67 27.25
C ALA A 15 -46.80 5.72 28.02
N LEU A 16 -46.78 6.52 29.07
CA LEU A 16 -45.76 6.48 30.12
C LEU A 16 -45.82 5.11 30.80
N SER A 17 -44.84 4.26 30.51
CA SER A 17 -44.39 3.23 31.45
C SER A 17 -42.95 3.55 31.80
N ALA A 18 -42.81 4.25 32.92
CA ALA A 18 -41.56 4.59 33.54
C ALA A 18 -40.99 3.35 34.24
N CYS A 19 -39.96 2.76 33.64
CA CYS A 19 -38.91 2.08 34.38
C CYS A 19 -37.56 2.62 33.88
N GLY A 20 -37.11 3.69 34.54
CA GLY A 20 -35.70 4.06 34.70
C GLY A 20 -34.84 4.25 33.45
N THR A 21 -35.01 5.35 32.72
CA THR A 21 -33.94 5.90 31.88
C THR A 21 -33.78 7.37 32.18
N SER A 22 -32.59 7.71 32.68
CA SER A 22 -32.16 9.08 32.90
C SER A 22 -32.24 9.88 31.60
N SER A 23 -32.58 11.16 31.69
CA SER A 23 -32.61 12.13 30.58
C SER A 23 -31.27 12.32 29.84
N SER A 24 -30.21 11.64 30.27
CA SER A 24 -28.84 11.67 29.72
C SER A 24 -28.67 10.91 28.40
N ASP A 25 -29.64 10.08 28.01
CA ASP A 25 -29.44 9.13 26.90
C ASP A 25 -30.09 9.59 25.58
N LYS A 26 -30.78 10.73 25.58
CA LYS A 26 -31.40 11.32 24.38
C LYS A 26 -30.36 12.15 23.61
N ILE A 27 -30.15 11.80 22.34
CA ILE A 27 -29.30 12.57 21.41
C ILE A 27 -30.14 13.64 20.68
N VAL A 28 -31.36 13.29 20.27
CA VAL A 28 -32.29 14.20 19.59
C VAL A 28 -33.65 14.11 20.26
N THR A 29 -34.29 15.26 20.47
CA THR A 29 -35.68 15.34 20.93
C THR A 29 -36.53 15.99 19.85
N SER A 30 -37.66 15.37 19.51
CA SER A 30 -38.54 15.88 18.47
C SER A 30 -40.01 15.55 18.70
N LYS A 31 -40.91 16.25 18.00
CA LYS A 31 -42.35 15.92 17.99
C LYS A 31 -42.65 14.55 17.36
N ALA A 32 -41.72 13.99 16.58
CA ALA A 32 -41.85 12.69 15.95
C ALA A 32 -41.31 11.54 16.83
N GLY A 33 -40.79 11.84 18.02
CA GLY A 33 -40.09 10.90 18.88
C GLY A 33 -38.65 11.35 19.14
N ASP A 34 -38.08 10.82 20.21
CA ASP A 34 -36.70 11.05 20.59
C ASP A 34 -35.80 10.00 19.91
N ILE A 35 -34.54 10.37 19.63
CA ILE A 35 -33.50 9.42 19.22
C ILE A 35 -32.54 9.27 20.38
N THR A 36 -32.36 8.05 20.85
CA THR A 36 -31.47 7.72 21.96
C THR A 36 -30.08 7.32 21.48
N LYS A 37 -29.12 7.31 22.41
CA LYS A 37 -27.76 6.83 22.18
C LYS A 37 -27.71 5.35 21.82
N GLU A 38 -28.58 4.54 22.41
CA GLU A 38 -28.67 3.10 22.13
C GLU A 38 -29.19 2.86 20.72
N GLU A 39 -30.30 3.49 20.32
CA GLU A 39 -30.84 3.38 18.96
C GLU A 39 -29.82 3.82 17.89
N PHE A 40 -29.11 4.92 18.15
CA PHE A 40 -28.06 5.38 17.25
C PHE A 40 -26.86 4.42 17.22
N TYR A 41 -26.43 3.91 18.39
CA TYR A 41 -25.34 2.95 18.49
C TYR A 41 -25.66 1.66 17.75
N ASP A 42 -26.84 1.09 17.95
CA ASP A 42 -27.27 -0.15 17.30
C ASP A 42 -27.32 0.03 15.78
N GLN A 43 -27.87 1.14 15.30
CA GLN A 43 -27.89 1.43 13.87
C GLN A 43 -26.48 1.56 13.28
N MET A 44 -25.57 2.25 13.96
CA MET A 44 -24.17 2.35 13.56
C MET A 44 -23.46 0.99 13.63
N LYS A 45 -23.78 0.17 14.65
CA LYS A 45 -23.26 -1.17 14.82
C LYS A 45 -23.65 -2.05 13.64
N THR A 46 -24.92 -1.99 13.22
CA THR A 46 -25.44 -2.72 12.06
C THR A 46 -24.81 -2.25 10.75
N GLN A 47 -24.62 -0.94 10.55
CA GLN A 47 -24.10 -0.40 9.29
C GLN A 47 -22.59 -0.61 9.13
N ALA A 48 -21.81 -0.37 10.18
CA ALA A 48 -20.35 -0.30 10.10
C ALA A 48 -19.63 -0.84 11.36
N GLY A 49 -20.36 -1.31 12.38
CA GLY A 49 -19.81 -1.68 13.68
C GLY A 49 -18.68 -2.70 13.61
N LYS A 50 -18.82 -3.72 12.76
CA LYS A 50 -17.80 -4.76 12.58
C LYS A 50 -16.47 -4.17 12.11
N GLN A 51 -16.50 -3.34 11.06
CA GLN A 51 -15.29 -2.71 10.52
C GLN A 51 -14.68 -1.70 11.49
N VAL A 52 -15.53 -0.86 12.13
CA VAL A 52 -15.07 0.13 13.10
C VAL A 52 -14.44 -0.55 14.31
N LEU A 53 -15.09 -1.57 14.88
CA LEU A 53 -14.54 -2.31 16.02
C LEU A 53 -13.24 -3.01 15.65
N ASN A 54 -13.17 -3.63 14.46
CA ASN A 54 -11.95 -4.26 13.96
C ASN A 54 -10.78 -3.28 13.97
N ASN A 55 -10.96 -2.11 13.36
CA ASN A 55 -9.93 -1.09 13.28
C ASN A 55 -9.53 -0.58 14.67
N MET A 56 -10.50 -0.30 15.54
CA MET A 56 -10.24 0.17 16.91
C MET A 56 -9.42 -0.84 17.72
N VAL A 57 -9.73 -2.13 17.60
CA VAL A 57 -8.96 -3.19 18.28
C VAL A 57 -7.54 -3.26 17.71
N MET A 58 -7.39 -3.23 16.38
CA MET A 58 -6.08 -3.24 15.73
C MET A 58 -5.21 -2.06 16.19
N GLU A 59 -5.74 -0.82 16.12
CA GLU A 59 -5.05 0.39 16.57
C GLU A 59 -4.63 0.25 18.04
N LYS A 60 -5.54 -0.19 18.90
CA LYS A 60 -5.28 -0.32 20.34
C LYS A 60 -4.21 -1.37 20.63
N VAL A 61 -4.24 -2.52 19.95
CA VAL A 61 -3.25 -3.59 20.11
C VAL A 61 -1.88 -3.13 19.63
N LEU A 62 -1.81 -2.51 18.43
CA LEU A 62 -0.54 -2.04 17.89
C LEU A 62 0.06 -0.91 18.71
N ILE A 63 -0.71 0.12 19.08
CA ILE A 63 -0.22 1.24 19.89
C ILE A 63 0.29 0.74 21.26
N LYS A 64 -0.37 -0.27 21.85
CA LYS A 64 0.06 -0.86 23.12
C LYS A 64 1.35 -1.66 22.98
N ASN A 65 1.50 -2.45 21.92
CA ASN A 65 2.64 -3.36 21.73
C ASN A 65 3.87 -2.65 21.15
N TYR A 66 3.66 -1.58 20.37
CA TYR A 66 4.71 -0.87 19.65
C TYR A 66 4.72 0.60 20.07
N LYS A 67 5.58 0.91 21.05
CA LYS A 67 5.72 2.26 21.59
C LYS A 67 6.09 3.26 20.48
N VAL A 68 5.29 4.31 20.33
CA VAL A 68 5.53 5.45 19.44
C VAL A 68 5.72 6.68 20.31
N GLU A 69 6.78 7.45 20.06
CA GLU A 69 7.03 8.69 20.80
C GLU A 69 6.18 9.83 20.22
N ASP A 70 5.64 10.70 21.06
CA ASP A 70 4.78 11.81 20.62
C ASP A 70 5.50 12.75 19.65
N LYS A 71 6.83 12.92 19.82
CA LYS A 71 7.66 13.67 18.88
C LYS A 71 7.61 13.12 17.44
N ASP A 72 7.55 11.79 17.28
CA ASP A 72 7.47 11.17 15.97
C ASP A 72 6.07 11.37 15.35
N VAL A 73 5.03 11.33 16.20
CA VAL A 73 3.64 11.62 15.80
C VAL A 73 3.51 13.06 15.34
N ASP A 74 4.00 14.02 16.13
CA ASP A 74 3.94 15.45 15.81
C ASP A 74 4.71 15.75 14.52
N LYS A 75 5.92 15.19 14.37
CA LYS A 75 6.71 15.35 13.15
C LYS A 75 5.94 14.84 11.92
N LYS A 76 5.34 13.65 12.00
CA LYS A 76 4.61 13.05 10.88
C LYS A 76 3.31 13.80 10.58
N PHE A 77 2.64 14.28 11.62
CA PHE A 77 1.47 15.15 11.50
C PHE A 77 1.82 16.46 10.79
N ASP A 78 2.92 17.11 11.16
CA ASP A 78 3.38 18.35 10.53
C ASP A 78 3.79 18.13 9.06
N GLU A 79 4.47 17.02 8.76
CA GLU A 79 4.77 16.60 7.37
C GLU A 79 3.49 16.45 6.56
N MET A 80 2.47 15.80 7.13
CA MET A 80 1.17 15.64 6.49
C MET A 80 0.48 17.00 6.30
N LYS A 81 0.44 17.86 7.32
CA LYS A 81 -0.13 19.22 7.21
C LYS A 81 0.56 20.01 6.10
N LYS A 82 1.88 19.93 6.00
CA LYS A 82 2.66 20.56 4.93
C LYS A 82 2.32 20.03 3.54
N GLN A 83 2.08 18.72 3.41
CA GLN A 83 1.69 18.10 2.14
C GLN A 83 0.32 18.59 1.65
N TYR A 84 -0.64 18.76 2.56
CA TYR A 84 -1.99 19.24 2.24
C TYR A 84 -2.09 20.78 2.16
N GLY A 85 -1.13 21.51 2.74
CA GLY A 85 -1.09 22.96 2.73
C GLY A 85 -2.39 23.58 3.27
N ASP A 86 -2.85 24.65 2.62
CA ASP A 86 -4.05 25.40 3.01
C ASP A 86 -5.35 24.57 3.00
N GLN A 87 -5.35 23.43 2.29
CA GLN A 87 -6.52 22.53 2.27
C GLN A 87 -6.68 21.76 3.58
N PHE A 88 -5.62 21.59 4.37
CA PHE A 88 -5.66 20.77 5.58
C PHE A 88 -6.70 21.30 6.57
N ASP A 89 -6.58 22.57 6.98
CA ASP A 89 -7.47 23.18 7.97
C ASP A 89 -8.92 23.27 7.46
N THR A 90 -9.10 23.49 6.14
CA THR A 90 -10.42 23.50 5.50
C THR A 90 -11.08 22.13 5.56
N LEU A 91 -10.35 21.06 5.22
CA LEU A 91 -10.86 19.68 5.24
C LEU A 91 -11.22 19.24 6.66
N MET A 92 -10.35 19.53 7.64
CA MET A 92 -10.63 19.21 9.05
C MET A 92 -11.90 19.90 9.54
N LYS A 93 -12.10 21.17 9.18
CA LYS A 93 -13.31 21.93 9.56
C LYS A 93 -14.57 21.41 8.87
N GLN A 94 -14.50 21.08 7.58
CA GLN A 94 -15.64 20.55 6.83
C GLN A 94 -16.09 19.17 7.33
N GLN A 95 -15.15 18.30 7.68
CA GLN A 95 -15.44 16.95 8.15
C GLN A 95 -15.65 16.88 9.67
N GLY A 96 -15.45 18.00 10.39
CA GLY A 96 -15.54 18.04 11.86
C GLY A 96 -14.48 17.18 12.56
N ILE A 97 -13.37 16.89 11.88
CA ILE A 97 -12.29 16.04 12.40
C ILE A 97 -11.39 16.88 13.30
N LYS A 98 -11.12 16.35 14.50
CA LYS A 98 -10.22 16.98 15.47
C LYS A 98 -8.78 16.57 15.17
N GLU A 99 -7.83 17.49 15.43
CA GLU A 99 -6.40 17.22 15.34
C GLU A 99 -5.99 15.94 16.09
N GLU A 100 -6.52 15.76 17.31
CA GLU A 100 -6.24 14.58 18.13
C GLU A 100 -6.68 13.27 17.45
N THR A 101 -7.76 13.28 16.67
CA THR A 101 -8.19 12.10 15.90
C THR A 101 -7.13 11.73 14.87
N ILE A 102 -6.61 12.72 14.14
CA ILE A 102 -5.55 12.50 13.16
C ILE A 102 -4.26 12.04 13.83
N LYS A 103 -3.85 12.66 14.94
CA LYS A 103 -2.64 12.25 15.67
C LYS A 103 -2.74 10.81 16.16
N ASN A 104 -3.92 10.36 16.59
CA ASN A 104 -4.14 8.96 16.95
C ASN A 104 -4.03 8.01 15.75
N SER A 105 -4.57 8.37 14.58
CA SER A 105 -4.39 7.60 13.36
C SER A 105 -2.92 7.56 12.90
N VAL A 106 -2.19 8.68 13.00
CA VAL A 106 -0.74 8.73 12.74
C VAL A 106 0.02 7.83 13.72
N ARG A 107 -0.34 7.86 15.01
CA ARG A 107 0.27 6.98 16.02
C ARG A 107 0.03 5.51 15.69
N ALA A 108 -1.18 5.14 15.29
CA ALA A 108 -1.48 3.78 14.85
C ALA A 108 -0.68 3.38 13.60
N GLN A 109 -0.54 4.28 12.61
CA GLN A 109 0.26 4.04 11.42
C GLN A 109 1.74 3.81 11.77
N LEU A 110 2.32 4.64 12.63
CA LEU A 110 3.72 4.47 13.08
C LEU A 110 3.90 3.19 13.90
N ALA A 111 2.92 2.81 14.72
CA ALA A 111 2.93 1.54 15.44
C ALA A 111 2.87 0.35 14.47
N GLN A 112 2.08 0.44 13.41
CA GLN A 112 2.02 -0.54 12.33
C GLN A 112 3.37 -0.66 11.60
N GLU A 113 3.96 0.46 11.19
CA GLU A 113 5.29 0.46 10.54
C GLU A 113 6.35 -0.20 11.44
N LYS A 114 6.35 0.09 12.75
CA LYS A 114 7.22 -0.57 13.73
C LYS A 114 6.94 -2.07 13.85
N ALA A 115 5.68 -2.48 13.80
CA ALA A 115 5.30 -3.90 13.83
C ALA A 115 5.85 -4.65 12.61
N VAL A 116 5.71 -4.06 11.43
CA VAL A 116 6.30 -4.60 10.19
C VAL A 116 7.82 -4.63 10.31
N GLU A 117 8.45 -3.53 10.74
CA GLU A 117 9.90 -3.43 10.87
C GLU A 117 10.48 -4.51 11.82
N GLN A 118 9.85 -4.73 12.96
CA GLN A 118 10.27 -5.75 13.94
C GLN A 118 9.99 -7.19 13.48
N SER A 119 9.10 -7.37 12.51
CA SER A 119 8.83 -8.68 11.91
C SER A 119 9.85 -9.08 10.83
N ILE A 120 10.59 -8.11 10.28
CA ILE A 120 11.61 -8.35 9.26
C ILE A 120 12.83 -9.00 9.90
N THR A 121 13.17 -10.19 9.44
CA THR A 121 14.30 -10.97 9.95
C THR A 121 15.58 -10.66 9.19
N ASP A 122 16.75 -10.93 9.79
CA ASP A 122 18.03 -10.86 9.06
C ASP A 122 18.04 -11.81 7.84
N LYS A 123 17.28 -12.91 7.87
CA LYS A 123 17.10 -13.81 6.72
C LYS A 123 16.38 -13.09 5.57
N ASP A 124 15.31 -12.36 5.87
CA ASP A 124 14.57 -11.60 4.86
C ASP A 124 15.46 -10.54 4.21
N VAL A 125 16.23 -9.82 5.03
CA VAL A 125 17.17 -8.78 4.56
C VAL A 125 18.27 -9.38 3.70
N LYS A 126 18.85 -10.52 4.11
CA LYS A 126 19.85 -11.23 3.30
C LYS A 126 19.27 -11.74 1.98
N ALA A 127 18.08 -12.33 2.00
CA ALA A 127 17.42 -12.80 0.78
C ALA A 127 17.16 -11.64 -0.20
N LYS A 128 16.62 -10.51 0.30
CA LYS A 128 16.41 -9.32 -0.52
C LYS A 128 17.72 -8.73 -1.04
N PHE A 129 18.81 -8.80 -0.26
CA PHE A 129 20.13 -8.38 -0.72
C PHE A 129 20.67 -9.25 -1.87
N GLU A 130 20.46 -10.56 -1.82
CA GLU A 130 20.85 -11.43 -2.94
C GLU A 130 20.08 -11.10 -4.22
N ASP A 131 18.81 -10.68 -4.11
CA ASP A 131 18.04 -10.22 -5.27
C ASP A 131 18.47 -8.83 -5.72
N TYR A 132 18.73 -7.91 -4.78
CA TYR A 132 19.29 -6.59 -5.05
C TYR A 132 20.60 -6.67 -5.83
N LYS A 133 21.49 -7.61 -5.49
CA LYS A 133 22.76 -7.83 -6.22
C LYS A 133 22.58 -8.27 -7.67
N LYS A 134 21.42 -8.86 -8.01
CA LYS A 134 21.10 -9.29 -9.38
C LYS A 134 20.51 -8.16 -10.21
N GLU A 135 20.22 -7.00 -9.61
CA GLU A 135 19.69 -5.87 -10.34
C GLU A 135 20.77 -5.23 -11.24
N ILE A 136 20.37 -4.98 -12.48
CA ILE A 136 21.18 -4.30 -13.49
C ILE A 136 20.43 -3.03 -13.89
N LYS A 137 21.18 -1.93 -14.03
CA LYS A 137 20.69 -0.72 -14.67
C LYS A 137 21.15 -0.71 -16.12
N ALA A 138 20.23 -0.56 -17.06
CA ALA A 138 20.57 -0.50 -18.47
C ALA A 138 19.82 0.61 -19.21
N SER A 139 20.43 1.05 -20.30
CA SER A 139 19.77 1.82 -21.35
C SER A 139 19.63 0.95 -22.59
N HIS A 140 18.61 1.21 -23.41
CA HIS A 140 18.45 0.51 -24.69
C HIS A 140 18.03 1.40 -25.86
N ILE A 141 18.26 0.90 -27.07
CA ILE A 141 17.73 1.45 -28.32
C ILE A 141 16.97 0.33 -29.01
N LEU A 142 15.66 0.50 -29.18
CA LEU A 142 14.81 -0.46 -29.88
C LEU A 142 14.57 0.00 -31.32
N VAL A 143 14.85 -0.86 -32.30
CA VAL A 143 14.60 -0.60 -33.73
C VAL A 143 13.91 -1.81 -34.37
N LYS A 144 13.20 -1.61 -35.48
CA LYS A 144 12.44 -2.67 -36.14
C LYS A 144 13.30 -3.76 -36.78
N ASP A 145 14.41 -3.37 -37.38
CA ASP A 145 15.23 -4.24 -38.22
C ASP A 145 16.71 -4.22 -37.84
N GLU A 146 17.40 -5.29 -38.24
CA GLU A 146 18.81 -5.52 -37.93
C GLU A 146 19.74 -4.52 -38.63
N GLU A 147 19.35 -4.02 -39.81
CA GLU A 147 20.15 -3.07 -40.58
C GLU A 147 20.28 -1.74 -39.82
N THR A 148 19.16 -1.24 -39.30
CA THR A 148 19.13 -0.05 -38.45
C THR A 148 19.92 -0.28 -37.16
N ALA A 149 19.84 -1.47 -36.56
CA ALA A 149 20.61 -1.78 -35.36
C ALA A 149 22.13 -1.78 -35.64
N LYS A 150 22.57 -2.34 -36.77
CA LYS A 150 23.96 -2.30 -37.21
C LYS A 150 24.43 -0.86 -37.46
N LYS A 151 23.59 -0.04 -38.11
CA LYS A 151 23.89 1.38 -38.31
C LYS A 151 24.11 2.12 -36.99
N VAL A 152 23.27 1.88 -35.99
CA VAL A 152 23.44 2.51 -34.66
C VAL A 152 24.74 2.06 -34.00
N LYS A 153 25.14 0.78 -34.15
CA LYS A 153 26.44 0.29 -33.67
C LYS A 153 27.62 0.97 -34.36
N ASP A 154 27.54 1.19 -35.66
CA ASP A 154 28.58 1.91 -36.41
C ASP A 154 28.70 3.37 -35.95
N GLU A 155 27.56 4.03 -35.72
CA GLU A 155 27.53 5.41 -35.20
C GLU A 155 28.08 5.52 -33.77
N LEU A 156 27.84 4.52 -32.92
CA LEU A 156 28.47 4.41 -31.60
C LEU A 156 30.00 4.27 -31.72
N ALA A 157 30.48 3.44 -32.65
CA ALA A 157 31.91 3.25 -32.89
C ALA A 157 32.59 4.54 -33.41
N GLN A 158 31.83 5.42 -34.07
CA GLN A 158 32.28 6.75 -34.50
C GLN A 158 32.27 7.80 -33.37
N GLY A 159 31.84 7.42 -32.16
CA GLY A 159 31.89 8.28 -30.97
C GLY A 159 30.63 9.08 -30.69
N LYS A 160 29.51 8.82 -31.38
CA LYS A 160 28.23 9.42 -30.99
C LYS A 160 27.77 8.88 -29.65
N SER A 161 27.07 9.69 -28.85
CA SER A 161 26.58 9.24 -27.55
C SER A 161 25.41 8.27 -27.68
N PHE A 162 25.28 7.35 -26.73
CA PHE A 162 24.19 6.38 -26.71
C PHE A 162 22.84 7.07 -26.54
N GLU A 163 22.82 8.13 -25.73
CA GLU A 163 21.64 8.88 -25.36
C GLU A 163 21.08 9.68 -26.55
N GLU A 164 21.95 10.25 -27.40
CA GLU A 164 21.55 10.88 -28.66
C GLU A 164 20.98 9.86 -29.65
N LEU A 165 21.64 8.72 -29.81
CA LEU A 165 21.20 7.67 -30.71
C LEU A 165 19.88 7.03 -30.25
N ALA A 166 19.67 6.90 -28.93
CA ALA A 166 18.39 6.47 -28.38
C ALA A 166 17.27 7.44 -28.75
N LYS A 167 17.47 8.76 -28.58
CA LYS A 167 16.50 9.79 -28.99
C LYS A 167 16.25 9.82 -30.49
N GLN A 168 17.27 9.53 -31.29
CA GLN A 168 17.15 9.56 -32.74
C GLN A 168 16.45 8.31 -33.29
N TYR A 169 16.86 7.12 -32.86
CA TYR A 169 16.51 5.87 -33.50
C TYR A 169 15.51 5.01 -32.71
N SER A 170 15.44 5.14 -31.39
CA SER A 170 14.61 4.22 -30.59
C SER A 170 13.12 4.38 -30.90
N GLU A 171 12.42 3.26 -31.03
CA GLU A 171 10.97 3.17 -31.12
C GLU A 171 10.30 3.01 -29.75
N ASP A 172 11.06 2.75 -28.68
CA ASP A 172 10.51 2.71 -27.34
C ASP A 172 10.23 4.12 -26.80
N THR A 173 8.99 4.58 -26.97
CA THR A 173 8.52 5.87 -26.47
C THR A 173 8.66 6.06 -24.96
N GLY A 174 8.75 4.98 -24.17
CA GLY A 174 8.86 5.05 -22.71
C GLY A 174 10.24 5.48 -22.22
N SER A 175 11.29 5.10 -22.94
CA SER A 175 12.69 5.37 -22.59
C SER A 175 13.42 6.30 -23.56
N LYS A 176 12.96 6.43 -24.81
CA LYS A 176 13.59 7.22 -25.89
C LYS A 176 14.02 8.62 -25.45
N GLU A 177 13.09 9.39 -24.89
CA GLU A 177 13.36 10.78 -24.49
C GLU A 177 14.31 10.88 -23.28
N LYS A 178 14.45 9.79 -22.52
CA LYS A 178 15.37 9.65 -21.39
C LYS A 178 16.70 9.00 -21.81
N GLY A 179 17.04 9.04 -23.10
CA GLY A 179 18.29 8.45 -23.60
C GLY A 179 18.29 6.92 -23.52
N GLY A 180 17.12 6.30 -23.54
CA GLY A 180 16.96 4.86 -23.45
C GLY A 180 17.01 4.29 -22.02
N ASP A 181 17.09 5.12 -20.97
CA ASP A 181 17.20 4.63 -19.57
C ASP A 181 15.97 3.84 -19.13
N LEU A 182 16.19 2.58 -18.71
CA LEU A 182 15.17 1.67 -18.20
C LEU A 182 15.14 1.59 -16.68
N GLY A 183 16.09 2.23 -15.99
CA GLY A 183 16.28 2.08 -14.54
C GLY A 183 16.85 0.71 -14.15
N PHE A 184 16.85 0.42 -12.86
CA PHE A 184 17.26 -0.88 -12.32
C PHE A 184 16.12 -1.89 -12.52
N PHE A 185 16.49 -3.08 -12.97
CA PHE A 185 15.57 -4.22 -13.03
C PHE A 185 16.27 -5.48 -12.58
N GLY A 186 15.52 -6.33 -11.89
CA GLY A 186 15.96 -7.66 -11.47
C GLY A 186 15.53 -8.76 -12.46
N PRO A 187 15.84 -10.02 -12.14
CA PRO A 187 15.50 -11.16 -12.98
C PRO A 187 14.00 -11.29 -13.26
N GLY A 188 13.65 -11.68 -14.48
CA GLY A 188 12.26 -11.92 -14.91
C GLY A 188 11.45 -10.65 -15.17
N LYS A 189 12.07 -9.47 -15.11
CA LYS A 189 11.41 -8.19 -15.46
C LYS A 189 11.50 -7.85 -16.95
N MET A 190 12.44 -8.45 -17.68
CA MET A 190 12.65 -8.25 -19.11
C MET A 190 12.41 -9.55 -19.87
N VAL A 191 12.25 -9.45 -21.20
CA VAL A 191 12.21 -10.64 -22.06
C VAL A 191 13.55 -11.38 -22.01
N LYS A 192 13.50 -12.71 -22.13
CA LYS A 192 14.64 -13.60 -21.87
C LYS A 192 15.89 -13.22 -22.66
N GLU A 193 15.75 -12.95 -23.96
CA GLU A 193 16.87 -12.63 -24.84
C GLU A 193 17.56 -11.31 -24.44
N PHE A 194 16.77 -10.33 -23.99
CA PHE A 194 17.29 -9.05 -23.50
C PHE A 194 18.05 -9.25 -22.18
N GLU A 195 17.47 -9.98 -21.24
CA GLU A 195 18.06 -10.22 -19.93
C GLU A 195 19.38 -11.01 -20.04
N GLU A 196 19.40 -12.08 -20.83
CA GLU A 196 20.60 -12.89 -21.07
C GLU A 196 21.73 -12.08 -21.73
N ALA A 197 21.39 -11.13 -22.60
CA ALA A 197 22.38 -10.24 -23.21
C ALA A 197 22.88 -9.20 -22.21
N ALA A 198 21.99 -8.57 -21.45
CA ALA A 198 22.35 -7.56 -20.45
C ALA A 198 23.24 -8.14 -19.34
N GLN A 199 22.97 -9.36 -18.88
CA GLN A 199 23.76 -10.02 -17.83
C GLN A 199 25.20 -10.36 -18.25
N LYS A 200 25.48 -10.46 -19.55
CA LYS A 200 26.83 -10.72 -20.07
C LYS A 200 27.68 -9.46 -20.18
N LEU A 201 27.07 -8.28 -20.09
CA LEU A 201 27.75 -6.99 -20.21
C LEU A 201 28.28 -6.51 -18.86
N LYS A 202 29.46 -5.93 -18.87
CA LYS A 202 29.97 -5.14 -17.75
C LYS A 202 29.43 -3.71 -17.80
N LYS A 203 29.54 -3.00 -16.67
CA LYS A 203 29.23 -1.57 -16.60
C LYS A 203 29.99 -0.79 -17.68
N GLY A 204 29.25 -0.06 -18.50
CA GLY A 204 29.74 0.73 -19.63
C GLY A 204 29.77 -0.02 -20.97
N GLU A 205 29.62 -1.34 -20.98
CA GLU A 205 29.64 -2.12 -22.22
C GLU A 205 28.31 -2.04 -22.97
N VAL A 206 28.41 -2.19 -24.31
CA VAL A 206 27.28 -2.17 -25.24
C VAL A 206 27.19 -3.52 -25.95
N SER A 207 25.99 -4.10 -26.02
CA SER A 207 25.75 -5.38 -26.70
C SER A 207 25.94 -5.30 -28.21
N GLU A 208 26.00 -6.47 -28.84
CA GLU A 208 25.59 -6.63 -30.24
C GLU A 208 24.06 -6.51 -30.38
N PRO A 209 23.50 -6.34 -31.58
CA PRO A 209 22.06 -6.32 -31.79
C PRO A 209 21.38 -7.60 -31.24
N VAL A 210 20.45 -7.42 -30.32
CA VAL A 210 19.71 -8.50 -29.65
C VAL A 210 18.30 -8.56 -30.21
N LYS A 211 17.95 -9.66 -30.86
CA LYS A 211 16.60 -9.87 -31.39
C LYS A 211 15.64 -10.31 -30.28
N THR A 212 14.47 -9.67 -30.22
CA THR A 212 13.34 -10.06 -29.37
C THR A 212 12.05 -10.05 -30.18
N GLN A 213 10.92 -10.35 -29.54
CA GLN A 213 9.59 -10.19 -30.15
C GLN A 213 9.24 -8.72 -30.52
N PHE A 214 9.94 -7.73 -29.97
CA PHE A 214 9.67 -6.32 -30.21
C PHE A 214 10.50 -5.72 -31.36
N GLY A 215 11.52 -6.44 -31.83
CA GLY A 215 12.48 -5.95 -32.82
C GLY A 215 13.91 -6.27 -32.41
N TYR A 216 14.83 -5.35 -32.69
CA TYR A 216 16.24 -5.45 -32.34
C TYR A 216 16.59 -4.40 -31.28
N HIS A 217 17.32 -4.83 -30.26
CA HIS A 217 17.79 -3.98 -29.18
C HIS A 217 19.29 -3.83 -29.21
N ILE A 218 19.77 -2.63 -28.91
CA ILE A 218 21.16 -2.39 -28.53
C ILE A 218 21.11 -1.99 -27.06
N ILE A 219 21.86 -2.69 -26.22
CA ILE A 219 21.76 -2.60 -24.77
C ILE A 219 23.08 -2.05 -24.22
N LYS A 220 23.02 -1.07 -23.33
CA LYS A 220 24.16 -0.53 -22.59
C LYS A 220 23.93 -0.72 -21.10
N VAL A 221 24.77 -1.48 -20.41
CA VAL A 221 24.69 -1.57 -18.94
C VAL A 221 25.31 -0.31 -18.35
N THR A 222 24.51 0.47 -17.63
CA THR A 222 24.93 1.76 -17.06
C THR A 222 25.35 1.64 -15.60
N ASP A 223 24.80 0.67 -14.87
CA ASP A 223 25.21 0.34 -13.51
C ASP A 223 24.76 -1.08 -13.11
N ASN A 224 25.26 -1.58 -11.99
CA ASN A 224 24.75 -2.81 -11.36
C ASN A 224 25.04 -2.83 -9.85
N HIS A 225 24.46 -3.79 -9.15
CA HIS A 225 24.65 -3.98 -7.71
C HIS A 225 25.45 -5.24 -7.37
N ALA A 226 26.15 -5.84 -8.34
CA ALA A 226 26.87 -7.11 -8.15
C ALA A 226 27.92 -7.05 -7.02
N ASP A 227 28.61 -5.91 -6.89
CA ASP A 227 29.63 -5.65 -5.86
C ASP A 227 29.11 -4.80 -4.69
N ALA A 228 27.78 -4.68 -4.53
CA ALA A 228 27.20 -3.93 -3.43
C ALA A 228 27.68 -4.48 -2.08
N ASN A 229 27.93 -3.57 -1.13
CA ASN A 229 28.30 -3.93 0.23
C ASN A 229 27.03 -4.08 1.08
N PHE A 230 26.88 -5.23 1.75
CA PHE A 230 25.71 -5.54 2.57
C PHE A 230 25.47 -4.49 3.66
N ASP A 231 26.49 -4.12 4.43
CA ASP A 231 26.33 -3.19 5.55
C ASP A 231 25.88 -1.79 5.10
N LYS A 232 26.34 -1.35 3.91
CA LYS A 232 25.90 -0.09 3.30
C LYS A 232 24.47 -0.18 2.77
N ALA A 233 24.08 -1.31 2.17
CA ALA A 233 22.76 -1.50 1.57
C ALA A 233 21.67 -1.91 2.58
N LYS A 234 22.06 -2.42 3.76
CA LYS A 234 21.16 -3.01 4.76
C LYS A 234 20.01 -2.09 5.13
N ALA A 235 20.29 -0.81 5.36
CA ALA A 235 19.27 0.17 5.77
C ALA A 235 18.22 0.40 4.68
N ASP A 236 18.66 0.60 3.44
CA ASP A 236 17.76 0.84 2.31
C ASP A 236 16.94 -0.41 1.96
N ILE A 237 17.55 -1.59 2.04
CA ILE A 237 16.86 -2.87 1.85
C ILE A 237 15.80 -3.07 2.92
N LYS A 238 16.11 -2.79 4.20
CA LYS A 238 15.14 -2.90 5.28
C LYS A 238 13.97 -1.94 5.05
N LYS A 239 14.25 -0.70 4.64
CA LYS A 239 13.21 0.29 4.32
C LYS A 239 12.32 -0.18 3.15
N SER A 240 12.92 -0.72 2.09
CA SER A 240 12.20 -1.29 0.95
C SER A 240 11.31 -2.46 1.38
N LEU A 241 11.82 -3.37 2.23
CA LEU A 241 11.06 -4.48 2.77
C LEU A 241 9.90 -4.01 3.66
N VAL A 242 10.08 -2.98 4.48
CA VAL A 242 8.97 -2.39 5.27
C VAL A 242 7.87 -1.90 4.35
N GLN A 243 8.22 -1.17 3.29
CA GLN A 243 7.26 -0.65 2.33
C GLN A 243 6.53 -1.77 1.58
N GLU A 244 7.28 -2.76 1.07
CA GLU A 244 6.74 -3.91 0.35
C GLU A 244 5.78 -4.71 1.23
N LYS A 245 6.21 -5.08 2.44
CA LYS A 245 5.38 -5.84 3.38
C LYS A 245 4.17 -5.05 3.87
N THR A 246 4.26 -3.73 4.00
CA THR A 246 3.10 -2.89 4.35
C THR A 246 2.03 -2.88 3.26
N GLN A 247 2.43 -3.06 2.00
CA GLN A 247 1.51 -3.13 0.85
C GLN A 247 1.01 -4.55 0.57
N ASP A 248 1.65 -5.58 1.12
CA ASP A 248 1.23 -6.97 1.03
C ASP A 248 0.05 -7.24 1.97
N ALA A 249 -1.14 -7.36 1.40
CA ALA A 249 -2.38 -7.58 2.15
C ALA A 249 -2.39 -8.89 2.95
N GLN A 250 -1.78 -9.96 2.42
CA GLN A 250 -1.74 -11.26 3.10
C GLN A 250 -0.78 -11.19 4.29
N PHE A 251 0.42 -10.66 4.07
CA PHE A 251 1.37 -10.45 5.14
C PHE A 251 0.79 -9.57 6.26
N MET A 252 0.13 -8.47 5.90
CA MET A 252 -0.49 -7.57 6.87
C MET A 252 -1.60 -8.26 7.66
N ASN A 253 -2.46 -9.03 6.99
CA ASN A 253 -3.48 -9.84 7.66
C ASN A 253 -2.85 -10.82 8.68
N ASP A 254 -1.82 -11.55 8.28
CA ASP A 254 -1.16 -12.55 9.13
C ASP A 254 -0.45 -11.89 10.32
N LEU A 255 0.20 -10.75 10.10
CA LEU A 255 0.81 -9.93 11.16
C LEU A 255 -0.27 -9.48 12.16
N MET A 256 -1.39 -8.93 11.68
CA MET A 256 -2.47 -8.48 12.54
C MET A 256 -3.07 -9.62 13.35
N MET A 257 -3.40 -10.76 12.72
CA MET A 257 -3.94 -11.92 13.43
C MET A 257 -2.99 -12.46 14.49
N LYS A 258 -1.68 -12.43 14.23
CA LYS A 258 -0.65 -12.78 15.22
C LYS A 258 -0.67 -11.83 16.41
N GLU A 259 -0.77 -10.52 16.20
CA GLU A 259 -0.83 -9.53 17.27
C GLU A 259 -2.14 -9.61 18.08
N ILE A 260 -3.28 -9.83 17.42
CA ILE A 260 -4.58 -10.06 18.07
C ILE A 260 -4.53 -11.29 18.98
N LYS A 261 -3.97 -12.42 18.50
CA LYS A 261 -3.80 -13.63 19.30
C LYS A 261 -2.93 -13.40 20.53
N LYS A 262 -1.81 -12.69 20.37
CA LYS A 262 -0.91 -12.34 21.50
C LYS A 262 -1.61 -11.49 22.55
N ALA A 263 -2.56 -10.66 22.15
CA ALA A 263 -3.29 -9.77 23.03
C ALA A 263 -4.47 -10.43 23.76
N ASP A 264 -4.77 -11.72 23.51
CA ASP A 264 -5.93 -12.44 24.08
C ASP A 264 -7.25 -11.65 23.95
N VAL A 265 -7.50 -11.12 22.74
CA VAL A 265 -8.70 -10.30 22.48
C VAL A 265 -9.96 -11.15 22.64
N LYS A 266 -10.88 -10.68 23.49
CA LYS A 266 -12.21 -11.26 23.71
C LYS A 266 -13.27 -10.27 23.26
N VAL A 267 -14.24 -10.76 22.47
CA VAL A 267 -15.38 -9.96 22.03
C VAL A 267 -16.59 -10.36 22.84
N ASP A 268 -17.03 -9.46 23.72
CA ASP A 268 -18.16 -9.70 24.62
C ASP A 268 -19.51 -9.47 23.91
N ASP A 269 -19.54 -8.60 22.90
CA ASP A 269 -20.74 -8.35 22.08
C ASP A 269 -21.06 -9.59 21.24
N LYS A 270 -22.25 -10.16 21.48
CA LYS A 270 -22.72 -11.40 20.84
C LYS A 270 -22.80 -11.30 19.32
N ASP A 271 -23.12 -10.12 18.79
CA ASP A 271 -23.30 -9.91 17.35
C ASP A 271 -21.96 -9.77 16.61
N LEU A 272 -20.86 -9.61 17.35
CA LEU A 272 -19.52 -9.37 16.82
C LEU A 272 -18.51 -10.44 17.24
N LYS A 273 -18.95 -11.53 17.88
CA LYS A 273 -18.07 -12.61 18.40
C LYS A 273 -17.17 -13.24 17.34
N ASP A 274 -17.64 -13.27 16.10
CA ASP A 274 -16.93 -13.87 14.97
C ASP A 274 -15.83 -12.99 14.37
N LEU A 275 -15.61 -11.78 14.91
CA LEU A 275 -14.75 -10.77 14.29
C LEU A 275 -13.27 -11.19 14.18
N PHE A 276 -12.77 -11.93 15.17
CA PHE A 276 -11.37 -12.39 15.22
C PHE A 276 -11.24 -13.92 15.29
N GLU A 277 -12.33 -14.65 15.06
CA GLU A 277 -12.25 -16.09 14.92
C GLU A 277 -11.52 -16.42 13.61
N GLU A 278 -10.55 -17.35 13.67
CA GLU A 278 -9.96 -17.87 12.44
C GLU A 278 -11.07 -18.52 11.62
N LYS A 279 -11.34 -17.99 10.43
CA LYS A 279 -12.10 -18.73 9.44
C LYS A 279 -11.36 -20.04 9.22
N LYS A 280 -11.89 -21.14 9.76
CA LYS A 280 -11.50 -22.47 9.30
C LYS A 280 -11.75 -22.46 7.81
N ALA A 281 -10.69 -22.44 7.02
CA ALA A 281 -10.82 -22.62 5.59
C ALA A 281 -11.64 -23.90 5.38
N ASP A 282 -12.74 -23.80 4.63
CA ASP A 282 -13.43 -24.95 4.05
C ASP A 282 -12.52 -25.60 2.99
N ALA A 283 -11.35 -26.08 3.43
CA ALA A 283 -10.49 -26.97 2.68
C ALA A 283 -11.09 -28.38 2.79
N LYS A 284 -12.26 -28.59 2.17
CA LYS A 284 -12.84 -29.90 1.81
C LYS A 284 -14.19 -29.70 1.14
N LYS A 285 -14.18 -29.35 -0.14
CA LYS A 285 -15.15 -29.77 -1.18
C LYS A 285 -14.83 -29.00 -2.46
N ASP A 286 -13.86 -29.50 -3.22
CA ASP A 286 -13.85 -29.41 -4.69
C ASP A 286 -12.87 -30.42 -5.31
N GLU A 287 -12.66 -31.57 -4.64
CA GLU A 287 -12.24 -32.82 -5.29
C GLU A 287 -13.42 -33.77 -5.28
N LYS A 288 -14.41 -33.48 -6.13
CA LYS A 288 -15.34 -34.44 -6.73
C LYS A 288 -16.32 -33.70 -7.63
N LYS A 289 -15.90 -33.46 -8.87
CA LYS A 289 -16.70 -33.74 -10.06
C LYS A 289 -15.80 -33.80 -11.29
#